data_AF-A0A2G6UM63-F1
#
_entry.id   AF-A0A2G6UM63-F1
#
_cell.length_a   1.000
_cell.length_b   1.000
_cell.length_c   1.000
_cell.angle_alpha   90.00
_cell.angle_beta   90.00
_cell.angle_gamma   90.00
#
_symmetry.space_group_name_H-M   'P 1'
#
loop_
_entity.id
_entity.type
_entity.pdbx_description
1 polymer ?
#
loop_
_entity_poly.entity_id
_entity_poly.type
_entity_poly.pdbx_seq_one_letter_code
_entity_poly.pdbx_strand_id
1 'polypeptide(L)'
;MKYFALLIFAVLPIMSCSGNDDSVTENPKPAEKEVYSFEYKSYSVQSISAYKGPSGQKTDPSESYLKNYWSTYQEPSWKKISLDLKTNSLQLISGTSADKTYSMKIEKDSIFINENNEYSFIGIFNKSDVSFTLKRSFRYIKKMPRENVNALTISQKAIFGIIGYQDLFGKGVFNNPSEMTETGDDILWSNIDYYYKNL
;
A
#
# COMPACT_ATOMS: atom_id res chain seq x y z
N MET A 1 72.38 11.18 -58.39
CA MET A 1 73.54 11.58 -57.56
C MET A 1 73.06 12.52 -56.46
N LYS A 2 73.73 12.45 -55.30
CA LYS A 2 73.52 13.16 -54.02
C LYS A 2 72.54 12.51 -53.04
N TYR A 3 73.11 11.53 -52.34
CA TYR A 3 72.77 11.15 -50.96
C TYR A 3 73.05 12.32 -50.00
N PHE A 4 72.30 12.42 -48.92
CA PHE A 4 72.86 12.29 -47.57
C PHE A 4 71.74 12.10 -46.54
N ALA A 5 71.90 11.04 -45.74
CA ALA A 5 71.03 10.65 -44.65
C ALA A 5 71.23 11.57 -43.43
N LEU A 6 70.20 11.73 -42.61
CA LEU A 6 70.39 11.94 -41.17
C LEU A 6 69.19 11.44 -40.37
N LEU A 7 69.50 10.41 -39.59
CA LEU A 7 68.70 9.69 -38.63
C LEU A 7 68.88 10.39 -37.28
N ILE A 8 67.82 10.86 -36.64
CA ILE A 8 67.87 11.26 -35.23
C ILE A 8 66.67 10.63 -34.50
N PHE A 9 66.99 9.59 -33.74
CA PHE A 9 66.18 9.06 -32.64
C PHE A 9 66.11 10.12 -31.54
N ALA A 10 64.89 10.49 -31.13
CA ALA A 10 64.67 11.18 -29.86
C ALA A 10 63.67 10.35 -29.04
N VAL A 11 64.23 9.57 -28.13
CA VAL A 11 63.55 8.85 -27.06
C VAL A 11 62.96 9.88 -26.11
N LEU A 12 61.64 9.91 -25.96
CA LEU A 12 61.00 10.65 -24.87
C LEU A 12 60.91 9.75 -23.64
N PRO A 13 61.35 10.22 -22.45
CA PRO A 13 61.31 9.44 -21.24
C PRO A 13 59.87 9.21 -20.81
N ILE A 14 59.57 7.95 -20.51
CA ILE A 14 58.38 7.53 -19.78
C ILE A 14 58.51 8.15 -18.39
N MET A 15 57.81 9.25 -18.13
CA MET A 15 57.67 9.74 -16.76
C MET A 15 56.86 8.71 -16.00
N SER A 16 57.58 7.90 -15.21
CA SER A 16 57.04 7.11 -14.12
C SER A 16 56.40 8.06 -13.12
N CYS A 17 55.07 8.19 -13.17
CA CYS A 17 54.31 8.59 -12.00
C CYS A 17 54.22 7.38 -11.07
N SER A 18 55.31 7.16 -10.33
CA SER A 18 55.26 6.53 -9.00
C SER A 18 54.55 7.51 -8.06
N GLY A 19 53.24 7.67 -8.26
CA GLY A 19 52.35 8.26 -7.29
C GLY A 19 51.73 7.12 -6.51
N ASN A 20 52.27 6.87 -5.32
CA ASN A 20 51.65 5.98 -4.35
C ASN A 20 50.45 6.71 -3.71
N ASP A 21 49.47 7.04 -4.54
CA ASP A 21 48.16 7.44 -4.09
C ASP A 21 47.31 6.18 -4.21
N ASP A 22 47.13 5.51 -3.06
CA ASP A 22 46.05 4.57 -2.86
C ASP A 22 44.74 5.33 -3.14
N SER A 23 44.36 5.40 -4.42
CA SER A 23 43.00 5.73 -4.78
C SER A 23 42.18 4.59 -4.21
N VAL A 24 41.61 4.82 -3.02
CA VAL A 24 40.46 4.08 -2.53
C VAL A 24 39.46 4.16 -3.67
N THR A 25 39.45 3.11 -4.48
CA THR A 25 38.42 2.89 -5.47
C THR A 25 37.20 2.66 -4.60
N GLU A 26 36.44 3.73 -4.34
CA GLU A 26 35.07 3.59 -3.88
C GLU A 26 34.41 2.68 -4.90
N ASN A 27 34.25 1.41 -4.53
CA ASN A 27 33.48 0.47 -5.32
C ASN A 27 32.16 1.17 -5.60
N PRO A 28 31.81 1.43 -6.87
CA PRO A 28 30.55 2.08 -7.18
C PRO A 28 29.45 1.20 -6.60
N LYS A 29 28.82 1.69 -5.52
CA LYS A 29 27.65 1.02 -4.98
C LYS A 29 26.63 0.99 -6.12
N PRO A 30 25.99 -0.17 -6.39
CA PRO A 30 24.92 -0.23 -7.37
C PRO A 30 23.93 0.90 -7.09
N ALA A 31 23.55 1.65 -8.14
CA ALA A 31 22.56 2.71 -8.00
C ALA A 31 21.29 2.10 -7.38
N GLU A 32 20.84 2.67 -6.27
CA GLU A 32 19.68 2.15 -5.57
C GLU A 32 18.44 2.32 -6.46
N LYS A 33 17.65 1.25 -6.64
CA LYS A 33 16.45 1.29 -7.49
C LYS A 33 15.48 2.32 -6.90
N GLU A 34 15.11 3.32 -7.68
CA GLU A 34 14.22 4.41 -7.24
C GLU A 34 12.76 4.18 -7.61
N VAL A 35 12.50 3.32 -8.61
CA VAL A 35 11.14 3.02 -9.10
C VAL A 35 10.89 1.52 -9.05
N TYR A 36 9.82 1.11 -8.37
CA TYR A 36 9.43 -0.29 -8.20
C TYR A 36 8.06 -0.54 -8.82
N SER A 37 7.90 -1.68 -9.48
CA SER A 37 6.63 -2.11 -10.05
C SER A 37 6.26 -3.46 -9.46
N PHE A 38 5.09 -3.55 -8.87
CA PHE A 38 4.59 -4.75 -8.21
C PHE A 38 3.34 -5.29 -8.90
N GLU A 39 3.16 -6.60 -8.82
CA GLU A 39 1.97 -7.30 -9.29
C GLU A 39 1.34 -8.12 -8.16
N TYR A 40 0.01 -8.12 -8.12
CA TYR A 40 -0.78 -8.86 -7.15
C TYR A 40 -0.49 -10.37 -7.22
N LYS A 41 -0.34 -11.00 -6.06
CA LYS A 41 -0.10 -12.45 -5.95
C LYS A 41 -1.14 -13.18 -5.10
N SER A 42 -1.49 -12.63 -3.94
CA SER A 42 -2.38 -13.31 -3.00
C SER A 42 -2.99 -12.32 -2.01
N TYR A 43 -4.00 -12.76 -1.26
CA TYR A 43 -4.61 -12.00 -0.18
C TYR A 43 -4.69 -12.83 1.10
N SER A 44 -4.91 -12.15 2.23
CA SER A 44 -5.25 -12.81 3.50
C SER A 44 -6.22 -11.96 4.31
N VAL A 45 -7.31 -12.58 4.76
CA VAL A 45 -8.26 -11.96 5.70
C VAL A 45 -7.67 -12.03 7.10
N GLN A 46 -7.38 -10.87 7.69
CA GLN A 46 -6.73 -10.78 9.00
C GLN A 46 -7.74 -10.91 10.15
N SER A 47 -8.93 -10.36 9.97
CA SER A 47 -9.96 -10.33 11.02
C SER A 47 -11.32 -10.11 10.39
N ILE A 48 -12.36 -10.73 10.97
CA ILE A 48 -13.76 -10.44 10.66
C ILE A 48 -14.46 -10.15 11.98
N SER A 49 -15.23 -9.08 12.03
CA SER A 49 -16.02 -8.72 13.21
C SER A 49 -17.40 -8.32 12.77
N ALA A 50 -18.41 -8.94 13.38
CA ALA A 50 -19.80 -8.65 13.08
C ALA A 50 -20.60 -8.48 14.37
N TYR A 51 -21.53 -7.53 14.38
CA TYR A 51 -22.43 -7.25 15.48
C TYR A 51 -23.85 -7.19 14.95
N LYS A 52 -24.82 -7.76 15.67
CA LYS A 52 -26.23 -7.79 15.27
C LYS A 52 -27.11 -7.25 16.39
N GLY A 53 -28.10 -6.44 16.02
CA GLY A 53 -29.21 -6.10 16.90
C GLY A 53 -30.22 -7.25 17.04
N PRO A 54 -31.07 -7.23 18.07
CA PRO A 54 -31.28 -6.13 19.01
C PRO A 54 -30.32 -6.13 20.23
N SER A 55 -29.50 -7.17 20.39
CA SER A 55 -28.65 -7.33 21.58
C SER A 55 -27.26 -6.70 21.44
N GLY A 56 -26.89 -6.25 20.24
CA GLY A 56 -25.53 -5.77 19.95
C GLY A 56 -24.47 -6.86 20.17
N GLN A 57 -24.85 -8.14 20.08
CA GLN A 57 -23.91 -9.23 20.32
C GLN A 57 -22.93 -9.37 19.15
N LYS A 58 -21.66 -9.55 19.50
CA LYS A 58 -20.63 -9.93 18.55
C LYS A 58 -20.91 -11.35 18.05
N THR A 59 -20.75 -11.55 16.76
CA THR A 59 -20.75 -12.85 16.10
C THR A 59 -19.39 -13.08 15.46
N ASP A 60 -19.02 -14.35 15.29
CA ASP A 60 -17.74 -14.76 14.70
C ASP A 60 -17.98 -15.49 13.36
N PRO A 61 -18.34 -14.76 12.30
CA PRO A 61 -18.64 -15.36 11.01
C PRO A 61 -17.36 -15.88 10.32
N SER A 62 -17.52 -16.92 9.51
CA SER A 62 -16.46 -17.41 8.62
C SER A 62 -16.20 -16.44 7.45
N GLU A 63 -15.03 -16.54 6.81
CA GLU A 63 -14.66 -15.72 5.64
C GLU A 63 -15.68 -15.78 4.49
N SER A 64 -16.35 -16.91 4.29
CA SER A 64 -17.43 -17.03 3.29
C SER A 64 -18.56 -16.01 3.48
N TYR A 65 -18.76 -15.52 4.71
CA TYR A 65 -19.78 -14.52 5.03
C TYR A 65 -19.54 -13.18 4.32
N LEU A 66 -18.27 -12.84 4.05
CA LEU A 66 -17.91 -11.59 3.36
C LEU A 66 -18.49 -11.52 1.94
N LYS A 67 -18.72 -12.67 1.29
CA LYS A 67 -19.28 -12.73 -0.09
C LYS A 67 -20.70 -12.18 -0.19
N ASN A 68 -21.44 -12.16 0.92
CA ASN A 68 -22.79 -11.58 0.97
C ASN A 68 -22.78 -10.05 0.82
N TYR A 69 -21.62 -9.42 1.08
CA TYR A 69 -21.46 -7.97 1.03
C TYR A 69 -20.53 -7.59 -0.12
N TRP A 70 -19.37 -8.23 -0.23
CA TRP A 70 -18.38 -7.94 -1.27
C TRP A 70 -18.05 -9.22 -2.04
N SER A 71 -18.72 -9.47 -3.16
CA SER A 71 -18.50 -10.71 -3.94
C SER A 71 -17.06 -10.87 -4.45
N THR A 72 -16.32 -9.77 -4.61
CA THR A 72 -14.97 -9.74 -5.18
C THR A 72 -13.87 -9.38 -4.18
N TYR A 73 -14.10 -9.47 -2.85
CA TYR A 73 -13.08 -9.06 -1.87
C TYR A 73 -11.74 -9.79 -1.99
N GLN A 74 -11.73 -11.00 -2.57
CA GLN A 74 -10.51 -11.80 -2.77
C GLN A 74 -9.62 -11.22 -3.87
N GLU A 75 -10.19 -10.37 -4.72
CA GLU A 75 -9.51 -9.75 -5.85
C GLU A 75 -9.39 -8.24 -5.64
N PRO A 76 -8.18 -7.68 -5.49
CA PRO A 76 -8.05 -6.25 -5.36
C PRO A 76 -8.43 -5.55 -6.68
N SER A 77 -8.99 -4.35 -6.55
CA SER A 77 -9.31 -3.48 -7.70
C SER A 77 -8.07 -3.08 -8.49
N TRP A 78 -6.91 -3.06 -7.84
CA TRP A 78 -5.62 -2.72 -8.45
C TRP A 78 -4.74 -3.94 -8.53
N LYS A 79 -4.45 -4.39 -9.76
CA LYS A 79 -3.64 -5.58 -10.01
C LYS A 79 -2.15 -5.28 -10.00
N LYS A 80 -1.76 -4.02 -10.25
CA LYS A 80 -0.37 -3.56 -10.21
C LYS A 80 -0.24 -2.29 -9.38
N ILE A 81 0.94 -2.09 -8.81
CA ILE A 81 1.33 -0.90 -8.06
C ILE A 81 2.67 -0.41 -8.59
N SER A 82 2.79 0.87 -8.91
CA SER A 82 4.07 1.52 -9.18
C SER A 82 4.41 2.45 -8.03
N LEU A 83 5.62 2.32 -7.49
CA LEU A 83 6.14 3.09 -6.37
C LEU A 83 7.39 3.83 -6.84
N ASP A 84 7.30 5.15 -6.94
CA ASP A 84 8.40 6.02 -7.34
C ASP A 84 8.90 6.80 -6.12
N LEU A 85 10.07 6.40 -5.62
CA LEU A 85 10.74 7.01 -4.46
C LEU A 85 11.36 8.36 -4.80
N LYS A 86 11.66 8.63 -6.08
CA LYS A 86 12.24 9.90 -6.52
C LYS A 86 11.21 11.01 -6.51
N THR A 87 10.00 10.71 -6.98
CA THR A 87 8.89 11.67 -7.04
C THR A 87 7.94 11.57 -5.85
N ASN A 88 8.17 10.62 -4.93
CA ASN A 88 7.27 10.31 -3.82
C ASN A 88 5.83 10.08 -4.30
N SER A 89 5.70 9.20 -5.30
CA SER A 89 4.43 8.89 -5.96
C SER A 89 4.09 7.41 -5.88
N LEU A 90 2.82 7.12 -5.60
CA LEU A 90 2.23 5.78 -5.63
C LEU A 90 1.14 5.74 -6.69
N GLN A 91 1.32 4.91 -7.72
CA GLN A 91 0.30 4.65 -8.73
C GLN A 91 -0.35 3.28 -8.50
N LEU A 92 -1.67 3.27 -8.39
CA LEU A 92 -2.48 2.06 -8.30
C LEU A 92 -3.11 1.79 -9.66
N ILE A 93 -2.76 0.66 -10.27
CA ILE A 93 -3.08 0.34 -11.65
C ILE A 93 -4.12 -0.79 -11.68
N SER A 94 -5.30 -0.49 -12.22
CA SER A 94 -6.43 -1.44 -12.22
C SER A 94 -6.38 -2.39 -13.41
N GLY A 95 -6.02 -1.87 -14.59
CA GLY A 95 -6.08 -2.59 -15.86
C GLY A 95 -7.50 -2.70 -16.46
N THR A 96 -8.55 -2.46 -15.66
CA THR A 96 -9.95 -2.49 -16.12
C THR A 96 -10.75 -1.23 -15.76
N SER A 97 -10.22 -0.40 -14.87
CA SER A 97 -10.80 0.88 -14.46
C SER A 97 -9.73 1.98 -14.42
N ALA A 98 -10.12 3.20 -14.06
CA ALA A 98 -9.19 4.32 -13.99
C ALA A 98 -8.07 4.06 -12.96
N ASP A 99 -6.83 4.26 -13.39
CA ASP A 99 -5.67 4.25 -12.51
C ASP A 99 -5.72 5.47 -11.57
N LYS A 100 -5.11 5.32 -10.39
CA LYS A 100 -5.02 6.40 -9.41
C LYS A 100 -3.58 6.67 -9.06
N THR A 101 -3.21 7.94 -9.00
CA THR A 101 -1.88 8.37 -8.59
C THR A 101 -2.01 9.24 -7.35
N TYR A 102 -1.20 8.94 -6.34
CA TYR A 102 -1.17 9.64 -5.07
C TYR A 102 0.24 10.15 -4.79
N SER A 103 0.33 11.37 -4.26
CA SER A 103 1.54 11.75 -3.51
C SER A 103 1.58 10.94 -2.22
N MET A 104 2.78 10.48 -1.85
CA MET A 104 2.98 9.63 -0.70
C MET A 104 4.11 10.14 0.20
N LYS A 105 4.11 9.65 1.44
CA LYS A 105 5.26 9.69 2.33
C LYS A 105 5.56 8.29 2.83
N ILE A 106 6.82 8.08 3.20
CA ILE A 106 7.32 6.82 3.74
C ILE A 106 7.85 7.07 5.15
N GLU A 107 7.36 6.31 6.12
CA GLU A 107 7.89 6.30 7.49
C GLU A 107 8.30 4.87 7.85
N LYS A 108 9.61 4.63 7.89
CA LYS A 108 10.18 3.26 7.93
C LYS A 108 9.69 2.47 6.72
N ASP A 109 8.93 1.40 6.94
CA ASP A 109 8.33 0.59 5.87
C ASP A 109 6.87 0.97 5.59
N SER A 110 6.29 1.90 6.38
CA SER A 110 4.90 2.29 6.23
C SER A 110 4.73 3.34 5.14
N ILE A 111 3.77 3.11 4.25
CA ILE A 111 3.41 4.01 3.17
C ILE A 111 2.11 4.72 3.53
N PHE A 112 2.10 6.03 3.35
CA PHE A 112 0.93 6.87 3.53
C PHE A 112 0.66 7.65 2.24
N ILE A 113 -0.60 7.75 1.85
CA ILE A 113 -1.03 8.57 0.71
C ILE A 113 -1.71 9.84 1.18
N ASN A 114 -1.53 10.92 0.43
CA ASN A 114 -2.26 12.16 0.65
C ASN A 114 -3.61 12.11 -0.08
N GLU A 115 -4.70 12.05 0.67
CA GLU A 115 -6.06 12.26 0.18
C GLU A 115 -6.64 13.49 0.88
N ASN A 116 -7.01 14.53 0.11
CA ASN A 116 -7.62 15.76 0.63
C ASN A 116 -6.79 16.49 1.70
N ASN A 117 -5.46 16.58 1.51
CA ASN A 117 -4.50 17.21 2.43
C ASN A 117 -4.26 16.44 3.74
N GLU A 118 -4.73 15.21 3.84
CA GLU A 118 -4.47 14.33 4.99
C GLU A 118 -3.73 13.07 4.53
N TYR A 119 -2.69 12.70 5.29
CA TYR A 119 -1.95 11.47 5.02
C TYR A 119 -2.59 10.29 5.74
N SER A 120 -3.05 9.31 4.96
CA SER A 120 -3.65 8.08 5.46
C SER A 120 -2.76 6.88 5.16
N PHE A 121 -2.61 5.99 6.14
CA PHE A 121 -1.86 4.76 5.98
C PHE A 121 -2.53 3.85 4.95
N ILE A 122 -1.74 3.31 4.02
CA ILE A 122 -2.24 2.44 2.95
C ILE A 122 -1.58 1.06 2.94
N GLY A 123 -0.35 0.93 3.45
CA GLY A 123 0.36 -0.32 3.28
C GLY A 123 1.81 -0.30 3.74
N ILE A 124 2.48 -1.43 3.51
CA ILE A 124 3.85 -1.66 3.91
C ILE A 124 4.67 -1.97 2.66
N PHE A 125 5.76 -1.23 2.46
CA PHE A 125 6.79 -1.51 1.47
C PHE A 125 8.00 -2.11 2.17
N ASN A 126 8.27 -3.39 1.92
CA ASN A 126 9.47 -4.06 2.41
C ASN A 126 10.55 -3.98 1.32
N LYS A 127 11.57 -3.15 1.56
CA LYS A 127 12.68 -2.92 0.63
C LYS A 127 13.60 -4.15 0.49
N SER A 128 13.78 -4.93 1.56
CA SER A 128 14.63 -6.13 1.55
C SER A 128 14.06 -7.22 0.66
N ASP A 129 12.76 -7.48 0.76
CA ASP A 129 12.07 -8.50 -0.04
C ASP A 129 11.47 -7.93 -1.34
N VAL A 130 11.64 -6.62 -1.57
CA VAL A 130 11.06 -5.85 -2.67
C VAL A 130 9.58 -6.22 -2.88
N SER A 131 8.79 -6.06 -1.82
CA SER A 131 7.38 -6.43 -1.80
C SER A 131 6.52 -5.32 -1.21
N PHE A 132 5.25 -5.31 -1.62
CA PHE A 132 4.28 -4.33 -1.14
C PHE A 132 3.05 -5.07 -0.59
N THR A 133 2.63 -4.71 0.62
CA THR A 133 1.37 -5.18 1.22
C THR A 133 0.39 -4.02 1.27
N LEU A 134 -0.65 -4.08 0.44
CA LEU A 134 -1.74 -3.11 0.46
C LEU A 134 -2.74 -3.52 1.54
N LYS A 135 -2.98 -2.62 2.50
CA LYS A 135 -3.92 -2.80 3.60
C LYS A 135 -5.26 -2.19 3.22
N ARG A 136 -6.32 -2.99 3.26
CA ARG A 136 -7.68 -2.55 2.93
C ARG A 136 -8.66 -2.98 4.00
N SER A 137 -9.59 -2.09 4.30
CA SER A 137 -10.67 -2.33 5.24
C SER A 137 -12.01 -2.32 4.52
N PHE A 138 -12.81 -3.33 4.75
CA PHE A 138 -14.17 -3.47 4.22
C PHE A 138 -15.14 -3.28 5.38
N ARG A 139 -16.06 -2.31 5.28
CA ARG A 139 -17.02 -2.01 6.34
C ARG A 139 -18.44 -1.89 5.82
N TYR A 140 -19.36 -2.52 6.54
CA TYR A 140 -20.80 -2.44 6.34
C TYR A 140 -21.44 -2.02 7.66
N ILE A 141 -22.30 -1.02 7.60
CA ILE A 141 -23.07 -0.52 8.72
C ILE A 141 -24.51 -0.33 8.24
N LYS A 142 -25.46 -0.92 8.95
CA LYS A 142 -26.89 -0.72 8.77
C LYS A 142 -27.53 -0.39 10.11
N LYS A 143 -28.23 0.73 10.14
CA LYS A 143 -29.03 1.18 11.28
C LYS A 143 -30.48 1.28 10.86
N MET A 144 -31.32 0.46 11.48
CA MET A 144 -32.75 0.41 11.22
C MET A 144 -33.44 1.71 11.67
N PRO A 145 -34.56 2.07 11.03
CA PRO A 145 -35.40 3.18 11.49
C PRO A 145 -35.83 2.99 12.95
N ARG A 146 -35.99 4.11 13.67
CA ARG A 146 -36.51 4.15 15.04
C ARG A 146 -37.68 5.12 15.09
N GLU A 147 -38.66 4.86 15.94
CA GLU A 147 -39.81 5.76 16.10
C GLU A 147 -39.33 7.19 16.38
N ASN A 148 -39.85 8.14 15.60
CA ASN A 148 -39.68 9.58 15.75
C ASN A 148 -38.25 10.15 15.60
N VAL A 149 -37.23 9.37 15.22
CA VAL A 149 -35.85 9.91 15.27
C VAL A 149 -34.98 9.63 14.03
N ASN A 150 -35.10 8.54 13.27
CA ASN A 150 -34.16 8.32 12.12
C ASN A 150 -34.70 7.44 10.98
N ALA A 151 -34.33 7.79 9.74
CA ALA A 151 -34.49 6.96 8.55
C ALA A 151 -33.48 5.79 8.54
N LEU A 152 -33.74 4.79 7.68
CA LEU A 152 -32.80 3.69 7.43
C LEU A 152 -31.45 4.24 6.95
N THR A 153 -30.38 3.90 7.67
CA THR A 153 -29.01 4.25 7.27
C THR A 153 -28.28 2.99 6.84
N ILE A 154 -27.71 3.00 5.63
CA ILE A 154 -26.84 1.93 5.13
C ILE A 154 -25.55 2.55 4.59
N SER A 155 -24.41 2.04 5.03
CA SER A 155 -23.10 2.42 4.53
C SER A 155 -22.27 1.18 4.27
N GLN A 156 -21.86 0.99 3.02
CA GLN A 156 -20.96 -0.07 2.61
C GLN A 156 -19.76 0.52 1.88
N LYS A 157 -18.55 0.32 2.40
CA LYS A 157 -17.33 0.92 1.86
C LYS A 157 -16.15 -0.03 1.90
N ALA A 158 -15.22 0.16 0.98
CA ALA A 158 -13.89 -0.41 1.02
C ALA A 158 -12.88 0.74 1.01
N ILE A 159 -12.09 0.87 2.08
CA ILE A 159 -11.18 2.00 2.33
C ILE A 159 -9.74 1.51 2.51
N PHE A 160 -8.78 2.42 2.38
CA PHE A 160 -7.37 2.12 2.68
C PHE A 160 -7.12 2.01 4.17
N GLY A 161 -6.08 1.25 4.52
CA GLY A 161 -5.64 1.06 5.89
C GLY A 161 -6.40 -0.05 6.62
N ILE A 162 -6.31 0.02 7.94
CA ILE A 162 -6.83 -0.97 8.89
C ILE A 162 -7.81 -0.24 9.79
N ILE A 163 -8.97 -0.86 10.04
CA ILE A 163 -9.94 -0.36 11.01
C ILE A 163 -10.10 -1.33 12.18
N GLY A 164 -10.34 -0.77 13.34
CA GLY A 164 -10.65 -1.48 14.57
C GLY A 164 -12.02 -1.11 15.11
N TYR A 165 -12.28 -1.60 16.32
CA TYR A 165 -13.52 -1.36 17.03
C TYR A 165 -13.84 0.14 17.20
N GLN A 166 -12.85 0.95 17.58
CA GLN A 166 -13.01 2.38 17.85
C GLN A 166 -13.33 3.22 16.60
N ASP A 167 -13.03 2.70 15.41
CA ASP A 167 -13.38 3.37 14.15
C ASP A 167 -14.86 3.18 13.79
N LEU A 168 -15.50 2.14 14.34
CA LEU A 168 -16.90 1.82 14.09
C LEU A 168 -17.81 2.28 15.24
N PHE A 169 -17.33 2.13 16.47
CA PHE A 169 -18.03 2.52 17.69
C PHE A 169 -17.35 3.73 18.36
N GLY A 170 -18.12 4.76 18.67
CA GLY A 170 -17.70 5.93 19.44
C GLY A 170 -17.58 7.23 18.64
N LYS A 171 -17.47 7.12 17.30
CA LYS A 171 -17.53 8.24 16.34
C LYS A 171 -18.39 7.94 15.12
N GLY A 172 -19.10 6.81 15.14
CA GLY A 172 -19.84 6.25 14.02
C GLY A 172 -21.35 6.41 14.15
N VAL A 173 -22.07 5.55 13.43
CA VAL A 173 -23.54 5.48 13.43
C VAL A 173 -24.09 4.92 14.76
N PHE A 174 -23.27 4.14 15.45
CA PHE A 174 -23.48 3.64 16.81
C PHE A 174 -22.28 4.05 17.67
N ASN A 175 -22.51 4.52 18.89
CA ASN A 175 -21.43 4.82 19.82
C ASN A 175 -20.90 3.56 20.52
N ASN A 176 -21.75 2.56 20.70
CA ASN A 176 -21.40 1.28 21.30
C ASN A 176 -22.42 0.19 20.88
N PRO A 177 -22.11 -1.10 21.06
CA PRO A 177 -23.00 -2.19 20.65
C PRO A 177 -24.37 -2.17 21.31
N SER A 178 -24.51 -1.69 22.55
CA SER A 178 -25.81 -1.67 23.25
C SER A 178 -26.84 -0.74 22.61
N GLU A 179 -26.41 0.17 21.72
CA GLU A 179 -27.31 1.02 20.94
C GLU A 179 -27.95 0.29 19.73
N MET A 180 -27.50 -0.93 19.42
CA MET A 180 -28.04 -1.76 18.34
C MET A 180 -29.34 -2.44 18.76
N THR A 181 -30.35 -1.65 19.15
CA THR A 181 -31.59 -2.11 19.79
C THR A 181 -32.63 -2.69 18.84
N GLU A 182 -32.49 -2.46 17.53
CA GLU A 182 -33.49 -2.89 16.54
C GLU A 182 -33.10 -4.22 15.90
N THR A 183 -34.11 -5.06 15.64
CA THR A 183 -33.91 -6.26 14.82
C THR A 183 -33.52 -5.83 13.40
N GLY A 184 -32.30 -6.15 12.99
CA GLY A 184 -31.75 -5.77 11.68
C GLY A 184 -30.70 -4.66 11.72
N ASP A 185 -30.41 -4.08 12.89
CA ASP A 185 -29.16 -3.35 13.10
C ASP A 185 -27.98 -4.30 12.86
N ASP A 186 -27.02 -3.85 12.05
CA ASP A 186 -25.95 -4.72 11.56
C ASP A 186 -24.67 -3.93 11.35
N ILE A 187 -23.57 -4.44 11.87
CA ILE A 187 -22.24 -3.93 11.61
C ILE A 187 -21.38 -5.12 11.24
N LEU A 188 -20.64 -5.01 10.14
CA LEU A 188 -19.63 -5.98 9.73
C LEU A 188 -18.40 -5.21 9.27
N TRP A 189 -17.22 -5.64 9.70
CA TRP A 189 -15.99 -5.22 9.06
C TRP A 189 -14.93 -6.31 9.00
N SER A 190 -14.03 -6.12 8.05
CA SER A 190 -12.91 -7.00 7.81
C SER A 190 -11.69 -6.22 7.36
N ASN A 191 -10.52 -6.62 7.84
CA ASN A 191 -9.23 -6.14 7.37
C ASN A 191 -8.63 -7.19 6.44
N ILE A 192 -8.20 -6.77 5.26
CA ILE A 192 -7.64 -7.64 4.23
C ILE A 192 -6.29 -7.08 3.80
N ASP A 193 -5.31 -7.98 3.81
CA ASP A 193 -3.99 -7.74 3.24
C ASP A 193 -3.97 -8.25 1.81
N TYR A 194 -3.55 -7.42 0.88
CA TYR A 194 -3.23 -7.84 -0.49
C TYR A 194 -1.72 -7.76 -0.70
N TYR A 195 -1.14 -8.89 -1.07
CA TYR A 195 0.30 -9.05 -1.24
C TYR A 195 0.69 -8.91 -2.70
N TYR A 196 1.66 -8.02 -2.95
CA TYR A 196 2.23 -7.75 -4.26
C TYR A 196 3.73 -8.04 -4.23
N LYS A 197 4.24 -8.60 -5.34
CA LYS A 197 5.67 -8.87 -5.52
C LYS A 197 6.22 -8.07 -6.68
N ASN A 198 7.48 -7.67 -6.58
CA ASN A 198 8.16 -6.95 -7.67
C ASN A 198 8.16 -7.79 -8.95
N LEU A 199 7.91 -7.11 -10.08
CA LEU A 199 8.05 -7.65 -11.43
C LEU A 199 9.50 -7.93 -11.80
#